data_AF-A0A2W0GDX0-F1
#
_entry.id   AF-A0A2W0GDX0-F1
#
_cell.length_a   1.000
_cell.length_b   1.000
_cell.length_c   1.000
_cell.angle_alpha   90.00
_cell.angle_beta   90.00
_cell.angle_gamma   90.00
#
_symmetry.space_group_name_H-M   'P 1'
#
loop_
_entity.id
_entity.type
_entity.pdbx_description
1 polymer ?
#
loop_
_entity_poly.entity_id
_entity_poly.type
_entity_poly.pdbx_seq_one_letter_code
_entity_poly.pdbx_strand_id
1 'polypeptide(L)'
;MNDKRTVSTIDLALQKHDTPVGPLFVAVRHGRIKKCFSRDTAIRYLAFFMTSEAFERSGFEQRHPDVQAVHPLKPELNCWQRGGVTHEYFMAHQRCVRRLRRILARKREMEKWCEKWDAMHDRFVKEVDALQAIKPKGVQ
;
A
#
# COMPACT_ATOMS: atom_id res chain seq x y z
N MET A 1 4.22 18.10 -1.93
CA MET A 1 5.60 17.95 -1.43
C MET A 1 5.53 16.92 -0.31
N ASN A 2 6.10 15.72 -0.49
CA ASN A 2 5.98 14.67 0.53
C ASN A 2 6.82 15.06 1.74
N ASP A 3 6.20 15.15 2.92
CA ASP A 3 6.95 15.34 4.15
C ASP A 3 7.89 14.13 4.35
N LYS A 4 9.20 14.38 4.36
CA LYS A 4 10.23 13.34 4.50
C LYS A 4 10.06 12.55 5.80
N ARG A 5 9.37 13.11 6.81
CA ARG A 5 9.05 12.44 8.09
C ARG A 5 8.13 11.23 7.92
N THR A 6 7.29 11.20 6.88
CA THR A 6 6.25 10.18 6.71
C THR A 6 6.46 9.25 5.52
N VAL A 7 7.44 9.56 4.65
CA VAL A 7 7.78 8.73 3.47
C VAL A 7 8.22 7.34 3.91
N SER A 8 7.61 6.31 3.32
CA SER A 8 8.01 4.92 3.52
C SER A 8 8.12 4.15 2.21
N THR A 9 8.76 2.99 2.27
CA THR A 9 8.85 2.04 1.15
C THR A 9 7.48 1.58 0.63
N ILE A 10 6.42 1.72 1.42
CA ILE A 10 5.05 1.41 0.97
C ILE A 10 4.54 2.49 0.01
N ASP A 11 4.95 3.74 0.15
CA ASP A 11 4.53 4.81 -0.75
C ASP A 11 5.19 4.66 -2.12
N LEU A 12 6.45 4.19 -2.15
CA LEU A 12 7.12 3.80 -3.39
C LEU A 12 6.41 2.63 -4.06
N ALA A 13 5.86 1.71 -3.26
CA ALA A 13 5.17 0.52 -3.77
C ALA A 13 3.70 0.76 -4.11
N LEU A 14 3.06 1.79 -3.57
CA LEU A 14 1.67 2.16 -3.81
C LEU A 14 1.58 3.64 -4.16
N GLN A 15 1.61 3.92 -5.46
CA GLN A 15 1.64 5.27 -5.99
C GLN A 15 0.24 5.72 -6.41
N LYS A 16 -0.03 7.01 -6.24
CA LYS A 16 -1.22 7.68 -6.76
C LYS A 16 -0.79 8.71 -7.79
N HIS A 17 -1.37 8.64 -8.98
CA HIS A 17 -1.18 9.59 -10.07
C HIS A 17 -2.52 10.25 -10.35
N ASP A 18 -2.58 11.57 -10.33
CA ASP A 18 -3.78 12.29 -10.72
C ASP A 18 -3.80 12.44 -12.25
N THR A 19 -4.81 11.86 -12.89
CA THR A 19 -4.99 11.87 -14.36
C THR A 19 -6.27 12.64 -14.71
N PRO A 20 -6.43 13.18 -15.93
CA PRO A 20 -7.63 13.93 -16.30
C PRO A 20 -8.94 13.13 -16.19
N VAL A 21 -8.86 11.80 -16.18
CA VAL A 21 -10.01 10.88 -16.07
C VAL A 21 -10.21 10.38 -14.63
N GLY A 22 -9.41 10.87 -13.67
CA GLY A 22 -9.48 10.50 -12.24
C GLY A 22 -8.17 9.95 -11.67
N PRO A 23 -8.18 9.50 -10.41
CA PRO A 23 -6.98 8.99 -9.74
C PRO A 23 -6.59 7.60 -10.26
N LEU A 24 -5.37 7.47 -10.73
CA LEU A 24 -4.75 6.20 -11.10
C LEU A 24 -3.86 5.70 -9.96
N PHE A 25 -4.12 4.48 -9.50
CA PHE A 25 -3.31 3.83 -8.47
C PHE A 25 -2.38 2.82 -9.11
N VAL A 26 -1.12 2.80 -8.69
CA VAL A 26 -0.12 1.87 -9.22
C VAL A 26 0.51 1.09 -8.09
N ALA A 27 0.40 -0.23 -8.17
CA ALA A 27 1.13 -1.16 -7.29
C ALA A 27 2.43 -1.57 -7.99
N VAL A 28 3.57 -1.39 -7.33
CA VAL A 28 4.91 -1.74 -7.83
C VAL A 28 5.69 -2.46 -6.75
N ARG A 29 6.05 -3.73 -6.99
CA ARG A 29 6.92 -4.48 -6.08
C ARG A 29 7.51 -5.70 -6.79
N HIS A 30 8.74 -6.09 -6.42
CA HIS A 30 9.38 -7.32 -6.91
C HIS A 30 9.38 -7.43 -8.44
N GLY A 31 9.68 -6.33 -9.15
CA GLY A 31 9.65 -6.27 -10.62
C GLY A 31 8.26 -6.32 -11.25
N ARG A 32 7.18 -6.48 -10.47
CA ARG A 32 5.81 -6.52 -10.95
C ARG A 32 5.16 -5.15 -10.83
N ILE A 33 4.37 -4.78 -11.84
CA ILE A 33 3.67 -3.49 -11.92
C ILE A 33 2.20 -3.76 -12.28
N LYS A 34 1.27 -3.17 -11.53
CA LYS A 34 -0.16 -3.16 -11.89
C LYS A 34 -0.75 -1.77 -11.73
N LYS A 35 -1.33 -1.27 -12.83
CA LYS A 35 -2.17 -0.07 -12.84
C LYS A 35 -3.60 -0.45 -12.46
N CYS A 36 -4.22 0.33 -11.59
CA CYS A 36 -5.53 0.08 -11.01
C CYS A 36 -6.32 1.39 -10.91
N PHE A 37 -7.61 1.34 -11.21
CA PHE A 37 -8.51 2.50 -11.10
C PHE A 37 -9.10 2.66 -9.68
N SER A 38 -8.80 1.74 -8.77
CA SER A 38 -9.22 1.83 -7.37
C SER A 38 -8.06 1.57 -6.42
N ARG A 39 -8.08 2.29 -5.29
CA ARG A 39 -7.10 2.13 -4.22
C ARG A 39 -7.16 0.74 -3.60
N ASP A 40 -8.36 0.19 -3.39
CA ASP A 40 -8.52 -1.15 -2.80
C ASP A 40 -7.93 -2.23 -3.69
N THR A 41 -8.17 -2.14 -5.00
CA THR A 41 -7.61 -3.08 -5.97
C THR A 41 -6.09 -2.98 -5.98
N ALA A 42 -5.52 -1.77 -5.97
CA ALA A 42 -4.07 -1.59 -5.91
C ALA A 42 -3.46 -2.21 -4.63
N ILE A 43 -4.10 -2.07 -3.47
CA ILE A 43 -3.66 -2.72 -2.22
C ILE A 43 -3.71 -4.24 -2.33
N ARG A 44 -4.76 -4.81 -2.93
CA ARG A 44 -4.87 -6.27 -3.13
C ARG A 44 -3.79 -6.81 -4.05
N TYR A 45 -3.46 -6.08 -5.12
CA TYR A 45 -2.37 -6.45 -6.03
C TYR A 45 -0.99 -6.29 -5.40
N LEU A 46 -0.78 -5.24 -4.59
CA LEU A 46 0.45 -5.10 -3.82
C LEU A 46 0.62 -6.28 -2.84
N ALA A 47 -0.45 -6.65 -2.12
CA ALA A 47 -0.44 -7.83 -1.26
C ALA A 47 -0.13 -9.10 -2.05
N PHE A 48 -0.75 -9.28 -3.22
CA PHE A 48 -0.49 -10.40 -4.11
C PHE A 48 0.99 -10.48 -4.54
N PHE A 49 1.63 -9.36 -4.89
CA PHE A 49 3.05 -9.34 -5.23
C PHE A 49 3.93 -9.75 -4.06
N MET A 50 3.63 -9.24 -2.87
CA MET A 50 4.39 -9.55 -1.66
C MET A 50 4.22 -10.99 -1.21
N THR A 51 3.00 -11.54 -1.29
CA THR A 51 2.73 -12.93 -0.87
C THR A 51 3.23 -13.94 -1.88
N SER A 52 3.09 -13.67 -3.18
CA SER A 52 3.62 -14.57 -4.21
C SER A 52 5.12 -14.71 -4.11
N GLU A 53 5.84 -13.58 -3.98
CA GLU A 53 7.30 -13.58 -3.83
C GLU A 53 7.74 -14.35 -2.57
N ALA A 54 7.04 -14.16 -1.45
CA ALA A 54 7.36 -14.86 -0.20
C ALA A 54 7.19 -16.38 -0.33
N PHE A 55 6.12 -16.84 -0.99
CA PHE A 55 5.87 -18.26 -1.20
C PHE A 55 6.90 -18.86 -2.16
N GLU A 56 7.19 -18.15 -3.26
CA GLU A 56 8.19 -18.55 -4.26
C GLU A 56 9.58 -18.71 -3.64
N ARG A 57 10.02 -17.76 -2.81
CA ARG A 57 11.30 -17.85 -2.09
C ARG A 57 11.34 -18.93 -1.01
N SER A 58 10.19 -19.29 -0.45
CA SER A 58 10.10 -20.27 0.63
C SER A 58 9.85 -21.70 0.12
N GLY A 59 9.62 -21.89 -1.18
CA GLY A 59 9.27 -23.19 -1.77
C GLY A 59 7.85 -23.66 -1.46
N PHE A 60 6.97 -22.80 -0.90
CA PHE A 60 5.58 -23.16 -0.65
C PHE A 60 4.74 -23.07 -1.92
N GLU A 61 3.86 -24.06 -2.10
CA GLU A 61 2.93 -24.09 -3.23
C GLU A 61 1.83 -23.03 -3.06
N GLN A 62 1.70 -22.16 -4.06
CA GLN A 62 0.65 -21.13 -4.08
C GLN A 62 -0.71 -21.71 -4.50
N ARG A 63 -0.69 -22.80 -5.26
CA ARG A 63 -1.87 -23.45 -5.84
C ARG A 63 -1.74 -24.95 -5.74
N HIS A 64 -2.87 -25.63 -5.64
CA HIS A 64 -2.94 -27.06 -5.86
C HIS A 64 -2.55 -27.39 -7.31
N PRO A 65 -2.13 -28.63 -7.59
CA PRO A 65 -1.85 -29.08 -8.96
C PRO A 65 -3.05 -28.88 -9.89
N ASP A 66 -2.75 -28.68 -11.17
CA ASP A 66 -3.78 -28.59 -12.21
C ASP A 66 -4.46 -29.95 -12.37
N VAL A 67 -5.79 -29.94 -12.47
CA VAL A 67 -6.60 -31.16 -12.53
C VAL A 67 -7.30 -31.20 -13.89
N GLN A 68 -7.26 -32.35 -14.55
CA GLN A 68 -8.06 -32.55 -15.76
C GLN A 68 -9.52 -32.71 -15.36
N ALA A 69 -10.36 -31.76 -15.74
CA ALA A 69 -11.79 -31.89 -15.60
C ALA A 69 -12.30 -32.80 -16.71
N VAL A 70 -12.66 -34.03 -16.32
CA VAL A 70 -13.22 -35.03 -17.24
C VAL A 70 -14.73 -34.88 -17.25
N HIS A 71 -15.28 -34.57 -18.42
CA HIS A 71 -16.72 -34.49 -18.61
C HIS A 71 -17.29 -35.91 -18.81
N PRO A 72 -18.26 -36.37 -18.00
CA PRO A 72 -18.67 -37.78 -17.97
C PRO A 72 -19.20 -38.35 -19.31
N LEU A 73 -19.81 -37.51 -20.14
CA LEU A 73 -20.52 -37.94 -21.36
C LEU A 73 -19.93 -37.39 -22.67
N LYS A 74 -18.98 -36.46 -22.59
CA LYS A 74 -18.48 -35.72 -23.76
C LYS A 74 -16.98 -35.48 -23.64
N PRO A 75 -16.15 -36.41 -24.14
CA PRO A 75 -14.69 -36.32 -24.03
C PRO A 75 -14.10 -35.03 -24.63
N GLU A 76 -14.77 -34.42 -25.61
CA GLU A 76 -14.38 -33.15 -26.24
C GLU A 76 -14.42 -31.94 -25.28
N LEU A 77 -15.19 -32.03 -24.19
CA LEU A 77 -15.27 -30.98 -23.17
C LEU A 77 -14.23 -31.14 -22.06
N ASN A 78 -13.35 -32.15 -22.15
CA ASN A 78 -12.28 -32.34 -21.19
C ASN A 78 -11.29 -31.18 -21.28
N CYS A 79 -11.05 -30.51 -20.15
CA CYS A 79 -10.11 -29.38 -20.11
C CYS A 79 -9.21 -29.47 -18.88
N TRP A 80 -8.00 -28.96 -19.03
CA TRP A 80 -7.10 -28.77 -17.88
C TRP A 80 -7.58 -27.55 -17.09
N GLN A 81 -7.99 -27.78 -15.85
CA GLN A 81 -8.37 -26.73 -14.93
C GLN A 81 -7.18 -26.37 -14.05
N ARG A 82 -6.90 -25.07 -13.99
CA ARG A 82 -5.86 -24.58 -13.10
C ARG A 82 -6.26 -24.83 -11.66
N GLY A 83 -5.37 -25.45 -10.89
CA GLY A 83 -5.63 -25.75 -9.49
C GLY A 83 -5.97 -24.51 -8.68
N GLY A 84 -6.88 -24.71 -7.72
CA GLY A 84 -7.31 -23.68 -6.77
C GLY A 84 -6.12 -23.16 -5.95
N VAL A 85 -6.27 -21.96 -5.40
CA VAL A 85 -5.28 -21.37 -4.50
C VAL A 85 -5.26 -22.16 -3.19
N THR A 86 -4.07 -22.47 -2.66
CA THR A 86 -3.94 -23.19 -1.39
C THR A 86 -4.53 -22.37 -0.23
N HIS A 87 -5.08 -23.06 0.77
CA HIS A 87 -5.63 -22.38 1.95
C HIS A 87 -4.58 -21.48 2.64
N GLU A 88 -3.35 -21.97 2.73
CA GLU A 88 -2.23 -21.25 3.34
C GLU A 88 -1.91 -19.95 2.60
N TYR A 89 -1.84 -20.01 1.26
CA TYR A 89 -1.65 -18.82 0.43
C TYR A 89 -2.80 -17.84 0.60
N PHE A 90 -4.05 -18.32 0.56
CA PHE A 90 -5.21 -17.46 0.73
C PHE A 90 -5.18 -16.72 2.08
N MET A 91 -4.89 -17.44 3.17
CA MET A 91 -4.78 -16.84 4.49
C MET A 91 -3.60 -15.87 4.59
N ALA A 92 -2.45 -16.20 4.01
CA ALA A 92 -1.30 -15.30 3.97
C ALA A 92 -1.62 -14.01 3.20
N HIS A 93 -2.28 -14.11 2.04
CA HIS A 93 -2.73 -12.96 1.25
C HIS A 93 -3.69 -12.07 2.04
N GLN A 94 -4.71 -12.64 2.69
CA GLN A 94 -5.66 -11.89 3.51
C GLN A 94 -4.97 -11.19 4.69
N ARG A 95 -4.03 -11.86 5.36
CA ARG A 95 -3.22 -11.23 6.43
C ARG A 95 -2.40 -10.06 5.89
N CYS A 96 -1.78 -10.23 4.73
CA CYS A 96 -1.00 -9.18 4.08
C CYS A 96 -1.87 -7.95 3.76
N VAL A 97 -3.05 -8.15 3.14
CA VAL A 97 -4.01 -7.07 2.86
C VAL A 97 -4.40 -6.32 4.14
N ARG A 98 -4.76 -7.05 5.21
CA ARG A 98 -5.11 -6.44 6.51
C ARG A 98 -3.94 -5.63 7.08
N ARG A 99 -2.72 -6.17 7.00
CA ARG A 99 -1.51 -5.48 7.49
C ARG A 99 -1.25 -4.19 6.72
N LEU A 100 -1.31 -4.22 5.39
CA LEU A 100 -1.15 -3.03 4.55
C LEU A 100 -2.17 -1.95 4.89
N ARG A 101 -3.45 -2.33 5.05
CA ARG A 101 -4.51 -1.39 5.44
C ARG A 101 -4.23 -0.74 6.80
N ARG A 102 -3.76 -1.51 7.79
CA ARG A 102 -3.40 -0.97 9.12
C ARG A 102 -2.22 0.00 9.05
N ILE A 103 -1.19 -0.33 8.27
CA ILE A 103 -0.03 0.56 8.10
C ILE A 103 -0.47 1.88 7.46
N LEU A 104 -1.26 1.81 6.38
CA LEU A 104 -1.79 3.00 5.71
C LEU A 104 -2.75 3.81 6.61
N ALA A 105 -3.50 3.17 7.51
CA ALA A 105 -4.33 3.87 8.49
C ALA A 105 -3.47 4.63 9.51
N ARG A 106 -2.48 3.97 10.10
CA ARG A 106 -1.54 4.59 11.05
C ARG A 106 -0.76 5.74 10.42
N LYS A 107 -0.38 5.63 9.14
CA LYS A 107 0.26 6.72 8.40
C LYS A 107 -0.64 7.94 8.27
N ARG A 108 -1.92 7.75 7.94
CA ARG A 108 -2.88 8.87 7.87
C ARG A 108 -3.05 9.57 9.23
N GLU A 109 -3.01 8.83 10.33
CA GLU A 109 -3.05 9.42 11.67
C GLU A 109 -1.79 10.23 11.99
N MET A 110 -0.63 9.72 11.60
CA MET A 110 0.65 10.41 11.75
C MET A 110 0.70 11.70 10.91
N GLU A 111 0.26 11.65 9.64
CA GLU A 111 0.17 12.82 8.76
C GLU A 111 -0.71 13.92 9.39
N LYS A 112 -1.90 13.56 9.88
CA LYS A 112 -2.79 14.50 10.59
C LYS A 112 -2.17 15.10 11.84
N TRP A 113 -1.33 14.33 12.55
CA TRP A 113 -0.63 14.85 13.72
C TRP A 113 0.47 15.83 13.34
N CYS A 114 1.27 15.50 12.30
CA CYS A 114 2.29 16.39 11.75
C CYS A 114 1.67 17.72 11.29
N GLU A 115 0.55 17.67 10.54
CA GLU A 115 -0.16 18.88 10.09
C GLU A 115 -0.59 19.78 11.26
N LYS A 116 -1.11 19.19 12.35
CA LYS A 116 -1.48 19.94 13.55
C LYS A 116 -0.26 20.53 14.26
N TRP A 117 0.82 19.77 14.35
CA TRP A 117 2.06 20.24 14.95
C TRP A 117 2.66 21.39 14.15
N ASP A 118 2.71 21.28 12.83
CA ASP A 118 3.27 22.31 11.95
C ASP A 118 2.45 23.61 12.06
N ALA A 119 1.11 23.52 12.07
CA ALA A 119 0.25 24.69 12.28
C ALA A 119 0.46 25.37 13.65
N MET A 120 0.65 24.58 14.70
CA MET A 120 0.95 25.09 16.04
C MET A 120 2.34 25.73 16.09
N HIS A 121 3.34 25.09 15.48
CA HIS A 121 4.72 25.57 15.43
C HIS A 121 4.83 26.90 14.69
N ASP A 122 4.21 27.02 13.52
CA ASP A 122 4.18 28.25 12.73
C ASP A 122 3.57 29.42 13.50
N ARG A 123 2.53 29.14 14.31
CA ARG A 123 1.94 30.13 15.19
C ARG A 123 2.91 30.57 16.30
N PHE A 124 3.54 29.63 16.98
CA PHE A 124 4.49 29.94 18.06
C PHE A 124 5.70 30.71 17.56
N VAL A 125 6.24 30.36 16.39
CA VAL A 125 7.38 31.09 15.78
C VAL A 125 6.99 32.54 15.52
N LYS A 126 5.81 32.78 14.94
CA LYS A 126 5.30 34.16 14.72
C LYS A 126 5.10 34.93 16.02
N GLU A 127 4.57 34.29 17.06
CA GLU A 127 4.39 34.91 18.37
C GLU A 127 5.74 35.28 19.01
N VAL A 128 6.74 34.39 18.93
CA VAL A 128 8.11 34.67 19.42
C VAL A 128 8.75 35.82 18.64
N ASP A 129 8.66 35.82 17.31
CA ASP A 129 9.20 36.88 16.46
C ASP A 129 8.57 38.23 16.80
N ALA A 130 7.25 38.27 17.02
CA ALA A 130 6.54 39.47 17.43
C ALA A 130 7.00 39.97 18.81
N LEU A 131 7.19 39.06 19.78
CA LEU A 131 7.69 39.42 21.11
C LEU A 131 9.13 39.91 21.07
N GLN A 132 10.00 39.30 20.26
CA GLN A 132 11.37 39.75 20.06
C GLN A 132 11.42 41.14 19.40
N ALA A 133 10.53 41.43 18.45
CA ALA A 133 10.43 42.74 17.82
C ALA A 133 10.01 43.86 18.81
N ILE A 134 9.25 43.51 19.85
CA ILE A 134 8.81 44.44 20.91
C ILE A 134 9.89 44.60 22.00
N LYS A 135 10.90 43.72 22.06
CA LYS A 135 11.94 43.78 23.09
C LYS A 135 12.74 45.09 22.99
N PRO A 136 12.84 45.88 24.07
CA PRO A 136 13.60 47.14 24.05
C PRO A 136 15.09 46.87 23.79
N LYS A 137 15.71 47.67 22.91
CA LYS A 137 17.14 47.64 22.62
C LYS A 137 17.92 48.08 23.86
N GLY A 138 18.43 47.14 24.65
CA GLY A 138 19.31 47.45 25.78
C GLY A 138 19.36 46.46 26.93
N VAL A 139 18.51 45.43 26.98
CA VAL A 139 18.60 44.39 28.02
C VAL A 139 19.34 43.18 27.47
N GLN A 140 20.67 43.20 27.65
CA GLN A 140 21.55 42.02 27.57
C GLN A 140 21.41 41.18 28.84
#